data_AF-A0A439KLZ8-F1
#
_entry.id   AF-A0A439KLZ8-F1
#
_cell.length_a   1.000
_cell.length_b   1.000
_cell.length_c   1.000
_cell.angle_alpha   90.00
_cell.angle_beta   90.00
_cell.angle_gamma   90.00
#
_symmetry.space_group_name_H-M   'P 1'
#
loop_
_entity.id
_entity.type
_entity.pdbx_description
1 polymer ?
#
loop_
_entity_poly.entity_id
_entity_poly.type
_entity_poly.pdbx_seq_one_letter_code
_entity_poly.pdbx_strand_id
1 'polypeptide(L)' 'ILAIAAHCLALAGRIDEARNFSAALRKTLPNYCADDFIGTFRFEPDAEAMFRLGAKRIGLG' A
#
# COMPACT_ATOMS: atom_id res chain seq x y z
N ILE A 1 -9.14 -6.48 -0.59
CA ILE A 1 -8.60 -6.46 -1.98
C ILE A 1 -7.95 -5.11 -2.36
N LEU A 2 -8.55 -3.96 -2.02
CA LEU A 2 -8.02 -2.63 -2.40
C LEU A 2 -6.58 -2.36 -1.92
N ALA A 3 -6.26 -2.69 -0.66
CA ALA A 3 -4.92 -2.52 -0.12
C ALA A 3 -3.87 -3.33 -0.90
N ILE A 4 -4.11 -4.63 -1.09
CA ILE A 4 -3.21 -5.51 -1.87
C ILE A 4 -2.99 -4.93 -3.27
N ALA A 5 -4.06 -4.51 -3.96
CA ALA A 5 -3.95 -3.91 -5.30
C ALA A 5 -3.10 -2.62 -5.28
N ALA A 6 -3.36 -1.71 -4.34
CA ALA A 6 -2.61 -0.47 -4.21
C ALA A 6 -1.10 -0.73 -3.97
N HIS A 7 -0.78 -1.63 -3.03
CA HIS A 7 0.59 -1.97 -2.69
C HIS A 7 1.32 -2.70 -3.83
N CYS A 8 0.69 -3.68 -4.50
CA CYS A 8 1.30 -4.38 -5.63
C CYS A 8 1.51 -3.48 -6.85
N LEU A 9 0.54 -2.61 -7.17
CA LEU A 9 0.69 -1.64 -8.27
C LEU A 9 1.79 -0.62 -7.96
N ALA A 10 1.93 -0.19 -6.71
CA ALA A 10 3.01 0.69 -6.29
C ALA A 10 4.40 0.05 -6.44
N LEU A 11 4.52 -1.25 -6.12
CA LEU A 11 5.75 -2.01 -6.36
C LEU A 11 6.05 -2.18 -7.86
N ALA A 12 5.03 -2.40 -8.67
CA ALA A 12 5.14 -2.50 -10.12
C ALA A 12 5.40 -1.14 -10.81
N GLY A 13 5.52 -0.04 -10.06
CA GLY A 13 5.76 1.30 -10.60
C GLY A 13 4.52 1.97 -11.23
N ARG A 14 3.35 1.35 -11.15
CA ARG A 14 2.08 1.86 -11.68
C ARG A 14 1.42 2.82 -10.67
N ILE A 15 2.09 3.93 -10.40
CA ILE A 15 1.77 4.83 -9.27
C ILE A 15 0.38 5.47 -9.38
N ASP A 16 -0.04 5.94 -10.56
CA ASP A 16 -1.32 6.63 -10.70
C ASP A 16 -2.51 5.68 -10.47
N GLU A 17 -2.42 4.44 -10.96
CA GLU A 17 -3.43 3.42 -10.68
C GLU A 17 -3.43 3.04 -9.20
N ALA A 18 -2.25 2.84 -8.61
CA ALA A 18 -2.12 2.57 -7.19
C ALA A 18 -2.74 3.68 -6.32
N ARG A 19 -2.59 4.96 -6.73
CA ARG A 19 -3.23 6.11 -6.07
C ARG A 19 -4.75 6.03 -6.13
N ASN A 20 -5.34 5.61 -7.24
CA ASN A 20 -6.80 5.44 -7.33
C ASN A 20 -7.31 4.41 -6.31
N PHE A 21 -6.62 3.28 -6.18
CA PHE A 21 -6.95 2.28 -5.16
C PHE A 21 -6.71 2.80 -3.74
N SER A 22 -5.63 3.55 -3.49
CA SER A 22 -5.35 4.15 -2.19
C SER A 22 -6.43 5.16 -1.77
N ALA A 23 -6.94 5.96 -2.71
CA ALA A 23 -7.97 6.95 -2.46
C ALA A 23 -9.31 6.26 -2.17
N ALA A 24 -9.65 5.21 -2.94
CA ALA A 24 -10.81 4.39 -2.66
C ALA A 24 -10.72 3.70 -1.28
N LEU A 25 -9.55 3.21 -0.92
CA LEU A 25 -9.28 2.61 0.39
C LEU A 25 -9.47 3.61 1.52
N ARG A 26 -8.92 4.82 1.40
CA ARG A 26 -9.07 5.89 2.41
C ARG A 26 -10.49 6.41 2.56
N LYS A 27 -11.32 6.34 1.51
CA LYS A 27 -12.75 6.66 1.64
C LYS A 27 -13.48 5.69 2.58
N THR A 28 -13.08 4.43 2.59
CA THR A 28 -13.70 3.39 3.42
C THR A 28 -13.02 3.25 4.78
N LEU A 29 -11.69 3.40 4.83
CA LEU A 29 -10.85 3.27 6.01
C LEU A 29 -9.91 4.48 6.09
N PRO A 30 -10.34 5.61 6.67
CA PRO A 30 -9.59 6.87 6.66
C PRO A 30 -8.20 6.77 7.29
N ASN A 31 -8.04 5.89 8.27
CA ASN A 31 -6.81 5.71 9.04
C ASN A 31 -5.93 4.56 8.51
N TYR A 32 -6.30 3.93 7.39
CA TYR A 32 -5.53 2.80 6.85
C TYR A 32 -4.13 3.25 6.40
N CYS A 33 -3.11 2.51 6.83
CA CYS A 33 -1.71 2.79 6.54
C CYS A 33 -0.92 1.51 6.21
N ALA A 34 0.35 1.68 5.85
CA ALA A 34 1.25 0.58 5.54
C ALA A 34 1.44 -0.38 6.70
N ASP A 35 1.38 0.09 7.95
CA ASP A 35 1.54 -0.77 9.14
C ASP A 35 0.40 -1.79 9.26
N ASP A 36 -0.83 -1.40 8.94
CA ASP A 36 -1.98 -2.31 8.91
C ASP A 36 -1.77 -3.42 7.87
N PHE A 37 -1.25 -3.05 6.70
CA PHE A 37 -0.95 -3.99 5.62
C PHE A 37 0.16 -4.96 6.03
N ILE A 38 1.29 -4.43 6.48
CA ILE A 38 2.48 -5.21 6.82
C ILE A 38 2.21 -6.13 8.01
N GLY A 39 1.56 -5.62 9.06
CA GLY A 39 1.18 -6.40 10.23
C GLY A 39 0.22 -7.57 9.90
N THR A 40 -0.59 -7.41 8.86
CA THR A 40 -1.51 -8.46 8.39
C THR A 40 -0.77 -9.57 7.63
N PHE A 41 0.15 -9.23 6.73
CA PHE A 41 0.76 -10.18 5.81
C PHE A 41 2.11 -10.75 6.26
N ARG A 42 2.76 -10.16 7.28
CA ARG A 42 4.01 -10.64 7.90
C ARG A 42 5.10 -10.97 6.86
N PHE A 43 5.52 -9.96 6.11
CA PHE A 43 6.58 -10.09 5.13
C PHE A 43 7.95 -10.28 5.79
N GLU A 44 8.87 -10.92 5.07
CA GLU A 44 10.30 -10.85 5.40
C GLU A 44 10.80 -9.40 5.32
N PRO A 45 11.85 -9.01 6.07
CA PRO A 45 12.27 -7.61 6.22
C PRO A 45 12.51 -6.87 4.91
N ASP A 46 13.12 -7.52 3.92
CA ASP A 46 13.39 -6.91 2.61
C ASP A 46 12.09 -6.62 1.85
N ALA A 47 11.13 -7.54 1.90
CA ALA A 47 9.83 -7.36 1.28
C ALA A 47 9.02 -6.28 2.00
N GLU A 48 9.07 -6.22 3.33
CA GLU A 48 8.49 -5.14 4.11
C GLU A 48 9.03 -3.77 3.66
N ALA A 49 10.36 -3.62 3.56
CA ALA A 49 10.99 -2.38 3.13
C ALA A 49 10.50 -1.94 1.74
N MET A 50 10.37 -2.89 0.80
CA MET A 50 9.82 -2.61 -0.53
C MET A 50 8.37 -2.11 -0.46
N PHE A 51 7.51 -2.78 0.32
CA PHE A 51 6.11 -2.38 0.46
C PHE A 51 5.94 -1.03 1.17
N ARG A 52 6.77 -0.71 2.17
CA ARG A 52 6.80 0.61 2.82
C ARG A 52 7.20 1.70 1.84
N LEU A 53 8.19 1.45 1.01
CA LEU A 53 8.60 2.40 -0.02
C LEU A 53 7.50 2.64 -1.06
N GLY A 54 6.84 1.57 -1.51
CA GLY A 54 5.67 1.65 -2.39
C GLY A 54 4.54 2.47 -1.75
N ALA A 55 4.19 2.18 -0.50
CA ALA A 55 3.15 2.88 0.26
C ALA A 55 3.40 4.39 0.36
N LYS A 56 4.64 4.82 0.64
CA LYS A 56 5.01 6.24 0.68
C LYS A 56 4.72 6.97 -0.64
N ARG A 57 4.96 6.32 -1.79
CA ARG A 57 4.74 6.92 -3.13
C ARG A 57 3.26 7.16 -3.44
N ILE A 58 2.37 6.40 -2.80
CA ILE A 58 0.92 6.44 -3.02
C ILE A 58 0.16 7.06 -1.85
N GLY A 59 0.86 7.61 -0.85
CA GLY A 59 0.24 8.29 0.28
C GLY A 59 -0.38 7.35 1.32
N LEU A 60 0.05 6.08 1.39
CA LEU A 60 -0.29 5.12 2.46
C LEU A 60 0.87 4.87 3.42
N GLY A 61 1.91 5.70 3.36
CA GLY A 61 3.11 5.58 4.20
C GLY A 61 2.86 5.83 5.68
#